data_AF-A0A932C399-F1
#
_entry.id   AF-A0A932C399-F1
#
_cell.length_a   1.000
_cell.length_b   1.000
_cell.length_c   1.000
_cell.angle_alpha   90.00
_cell.angle_beta   90.00
_cell.angle_gamma   90.00
#
_symmetry.space_group_name_H-M   'P 1'
#
loop_
_entity.id
_entity.type
_entity.pdbx_description
1 polymer ?
#
loop_
_entity_poly.entity_id
_entity_poly.type
_entity_poly.pdbx_seq_one_letter_code
_entity_poly.pdbx_strand_id
1 'polypeptide(L)'
;MIFEDERVPIWSHKKGIFKPAILGQNGAALSVQTSWESPYDDAFDESSGVMRYHYQRSDPNGADNRNLRAAFQRAVPIVYFVAEYSGLYTAHLPTYVTGDDTAARTFTLMKDATDAIGETGASAEVVVARRAYATRTVLQRLHQRDFRRVVLAAYQNRCAICRLRHARLLDAAHILSDRHPRGEAIVTNGLGLCKIHHSAYDADILGIDPDARVHIREDVLREEDGPMLLHGLQEIAGSLLSLPRRPERRPNPDFLAERFDRFSAA
;
A
#
# COMPACT_ATOMS: atom_id res chain seq x y z
N MET A 1 -16.07 -21.87 16.38
CA MET A 1 -17.39 -21.46 15.84
C MET A 1 -18.19 -22.70 15.49
N ILE A 2 -19.49 -22.56 15.24
CA ILE A 2 -20.29 -23.62 14.59
C ILE A 2 -20.49 -23.19 13.14
N PHE A 3 -20.22 -24.09 12.20
CA PHE A 3 -20.44 -23.89 10.77
C PHE A 3 -21.00 -25.19 10.22
N GLU A 4 -22.15 -25.13 9.55
CA GLU A 4 -22.86 -26.33 9.04
C GLU A 4 -23.05 -27.41 10.13
N ASP A 5 -23.50 -26.99 11.32
CA ASP A 5 -23.68 -27.83 12.51
C ASP A 5 -22.41 -28.53 13.05
N GLU A 6 -21.25 -28.24 12.47
CA GLU A 6 -19.96 -28.74 12.93
C GLU A 6 -19.17 -27.70 13.73
N ARG A 7 -18.49 -28.15 14.79
CA ARG A 7 -17.61 -27.28 15.58
C ARG A 7 -16.29 -27.08 14.85
N VAL A 8 -16.15 -25.92 14.22
CA VAL A 8 -14.91 -25.52 13.53
C VAL A 8 -14.01 -24.73 14.49
N PRO A 9 -12.79 -25.21 14.80
CA PRO A 9 -11.81 -24.43 15.54
C PRO A 9 -11.37 -23.22 14.70
N ILE A 10 -11.16 -22.09 15.36
CA ILE A 10 -10.76 -20.83 14.69
C ILE A 10 -9.32 -20.42 14.99
N TRP A 11 -8.62 -21.15 15.87
CA TRP A 11 -7.26 -20.86 16.32
C TRP A 11 -6.63 -22.08 17.01
N SER A 12 -5.35 -22.01 17.37
CA SER A 12 -4.62 -23.09 18.05
C SER A 12 -3.55 -22.55 18.99
N HIS A 13 -3.56 -22.97 20.27
CA HIS A 13 -2.51 -22.61 21.24
C HIS A 13 -1.08 -23.06 20.85
N LYS A 14 -0.94 -23.99 19.89
CA LYS A 14 0.36 -24.56 19.49
C LYS A 14 0.95 -23.94 18.22
N LYS A 15 0.16 -23.19 17.45
CA LYS A 15 0.55 -22.69 16.12
C LYS A 15 0.28 -21.21 15.98
N GLY A 16 1.26 -20.45 15.51
CA GLY A 16 1.12 -19.04 15.17
C GLY A 16 0.15 -18.83 14.02
N ILE A 17 0.22 -19.66 12.98
CA ILE A 17 -0.68 -19.63 11.82
C ILE A 17 -1.62 -20.83 11.85
N PHE A 18 -2.92 -20.61 11.71
CA PHE A 18 -3.93 -21.66 11.78
C PHE A 18 -4.83 -21.71 10.56
N LYS A 19 -5.01 -22.93 10.03
CA LYS A 19 -5.99 -23.26 9.00
C LYS A 19 -6.83 -24.45 9.47
N PRO A 20 -8.17 -24.32 9.57
CA PRO A 20 -9.03 -25.46 9.88
C PRO A 20 -9.11 -26.46 8.72
N ALA A 21 -9.26 -27.74 9.06
CA ALA A 21 -9.25 -28.84 8.09
C ALA A 21 -10.36 -28.73 7.03
N ILE A 22 -11.51 -28.18 7.39
CA ILE A 22 -12.67 -28.01 6.51
C ILE A 22 -12.37 -27.16 5.27
N LEU A 23 -11.36 -26.28 5.32
CA LEU A 23 -10.96 -25.47 4.16
C LEU A 23 -10.14 -26.27 3.13
N GLY A 24 -9.83 -27.54 3.42
CA GLY A 24 -9.15 -28.45 2.51
C GLY A 24 -7.71 -28.06 2.18
N GLN A 25 -7.11 -28.78 1.22
CA GLN A 25 -5.72 -28.57 0.82
C GLN A 25 -5.51 -27.18 0.19
N ASN A 26 -6.49 -26.72 -0.59
CA ASN A 26 -6.47 -25.43 -1.24
C ASN A 26 -6.94 -24.27 -0.35
N GLY A 27 -7.29 -24.50 0.91
CA GLY A 27 -7.72 -23.43 1.82
C GLY A 27 -6.60 -22.47 2.21
N ALA A 28 -6.96 -21.23 2.49
CA ALA A 28 -6.08 -20.22 3.10
C ALA A 28 -6.09 -20.32 4.63
N ALA A 29 -5.14 -19.64 5.29
CA ALA A 29 -5.18 -19.49 6.74
C ALA A 29 -6.46 -18.76 7.18
N LEU A 30 -7.03 -19.16 8.32
CA LEU A 30 -8.19 -18.50 8.93
C LEU A 30 -7.75 -17.51 10.01
N SER A 31 -6.68 -17.82 10.74
CA SER A 31 -6.18 -16.95 11.79
C SER A 31 -4.67 -16.98 11.92
N VAL A 32 -4.16 -15.92 12.53
CA VAL A 32 -2.80 -15.83 13.04
C VAL A 32 -2.82 -15.38 14.50
N GLN A 33 -1.78 -15.71 15.25
CA GLN A 33 -1.60 -15.25 16.61
C GLN A 33 -0.14 -14.89 16.89
N THR A 34 0.06 -13.88 17.74
CA THR A 34 1.34 -13.59 18.38
C THR A 34 1.33 -14.08 19.83
N SER A 35 2.49 -14.50 20.33
CA SER A 35 2.66 -14.86 21.74
C SER A 35 3.15 -13.66 22.54
N TRP A 36 2.76 -13.61 23.82
CA TRP A 36 3.19 -12.55 24.74
C TRP A 36 4.71 -12.53 24.94
N GLU A 37 5.34 -13.72 24.95
CA GLU A 37 6.79 -13.90 24.90
C GLU A 37 7.22 -14.34 23.48
N SER A 38 6.99 -13.49 22.48
CA SER A 38 7.50 -13.77 21.13
C SER A 38 9.03 -13.66 21.11
N PRO A 39 9.77 -14.66 20.61
CA PRO A 39 11.20 -14.53 20.32
C PRO A 39 11.47 -13.68 19.06
N TYR A 40 10.41 -13.17 18.43
CA TYR A 40 10.46 -12.34 17.24
C TYR A 40 10.19 -10.87 17.60
N ASP A 41 10.90 -9.96 16.94
CA ASP A 41 10.76 -8.51 17.12
C ASP A 41 9.54 -8.00 16.33
N ASP A 42 8.35 -8.53 16.67
CA ASP A 42 7.07 -8.21 16.05
C ASP A 42 6.71 -6.74 16.37
N ALA A 43 7.23 -5.81 15.59
CA ALA A 43 7.06 -4.38 15.79
C ALA A 43 5.66 -3.93 15.35
N PHE A 44 4.84 -3.52 16.32
CA PHE A 44 3.56 -2.85 16.08
C PHE A 44 3.78 -1.36 15.91
N ASP A 45 3.25 -0.80 14.82
CA ASP A 45 3.14 0.64 14.65
C ASP A 45 1.67 1.04 14.77
N GLU A 46 1.28 1.42 15.99
CA GLU A 46 -0.07 1.88 16.35
C GLU A 46 -0.57 3.02 15.47
N SER A 47 0.33 3.91 15.04
CA SER A 47 -0.02 5.05 14.21
C SER A 47 -0.40 4.65 12.78
N SER A 48 0.01 3.45 12.37
CA SER A 48 -0.08 3.00 10.99
C SER A 48 -1.01 1.79 10.80
N GLY A 49 -1.36 1.08 11.88
CA GLY A 49 -2.20 -0.12 11.83
C GLY A 49 -1.52 -1.31 11.13
N VAL A 50 -0.19 -1.20 10.90
CA VAL A 50 0.64 -2.19 10.22
C VAL A 50 1.38 -3.02 11.25
N MET A 51 1.37 -4.33 11.05
CA MET A 51 2.14 -5.29 11.85
C MET A 51 3.04 -6.11 10.94
N ARG A 52 4.31 -6.25 11.30
CA ARG A 52 5.22 -7.20 10.66
C ARG A 52 5.10 -8.53 11.38
N TYR A 53 4.69 -9.57 10.66
CA TYR A 53 4.48 -10.91 11.20
C TYR A 53 5.53 -11.87 10.65
N HIS A 54 6.38 -12.41 11.52
CA HIS A 54 7.43 -13.33 11.07
C HIS A 54 6.88 -14.66 10.57
N TYR A 55 7.57 -15.26 9.59
CA TYR A 55 7.26 -16.60 9.13
C TYR A 55 7.35 -17.63 10.26
N GLN A 56 6.46 -18.63 10.22
CA GLN A 56 6.50 -19.75 11.13
C GLN A 56 7.72 -20.63 10.79
N ARG A 57 8.68 -20.77 11.73
CA ARG A 57 9.89 -21.61 11.63
C ARG A 57 10.83 -21.22 10.48
N SER A 58 11.96 -21.92 10.37
CA SER A 58 13.07 -21.59 9.46
C SER A 58 12.83 -21.88 7.97
N ASP A 59 11.78 -22.62 7.59
CA ASP A 59 11.44 -22.93 6.19
C ASP A 59 10.39 -21.95 5.61
N PRO A 60 10.79 -21.08 4.66
CA PRO A 60 9.89 -20.14 3.97
C PRO A 60 8.71 -20.77 3.23
N ASN A 61 8.82 -22.07 2.92
CA ASN A 61 7.82 -22.81 2.16
C ASN A 61 7.05 -23.82 3.01
N GLY A 62 7.17 -23.78 4.34
CA GLY A 62 6.39 -24.62 5.24
C GLY A 62 4.87 -24.45 5.04
N ALA A 63 4.09 -25.49 5.37
CA ALA A 63 2.65 -25.53 5.12
C ALA A 63 1.90 -24.33 5.72
N ASP A 64 2.28 -23.92 6.93
CA ASP A 64 1.69 -22.79 7.64
C ASP A 64 1.93 -21.47 6.88
N ASN A 65 3.18 -21.20 6.45
CA ASN A 65 3.52 -20.03 5.62
C ASN A 65 2.79 -20.05 4.27
N ARG A 66 2.65 -21.22 3.63
CA ARG A 66 1.88 -21.35 2.38
C ARG A 66 0.40 -21.02 2.57
N ASN A 67 -0.19 -21.42 3.70
CA ASN A 67 -1.60 -21.10 3.99
C ASN A 67 -1.80 -19.59 4.18
N LEU A 68 -0.87 -18.91 4.85
CA LEU A 68 -0.94 -17.46 5.05
C LEU A 68 -0.64 -16.69 3.76
N ARG A 69 0.31 -17.18 2.95
CA ARG A 69 0.56 -16.70 1.59
C ARG A 69 -0.64 -16.86 0.67
N ALA A 70 -1.39 -17.97 0.81
CA ALA A 70 -2.65 -18.13 0.08
C ALA A 70 -3.71 -17.12 0.52
N ALA A 71 -3.73 -16.71 1.79
CA ALA A 71 -4.60 -15.62 2.26
C ALA A 71 -4.24 -14.28 1.60
N PHE A 72 -2.94 -13.98 1.52
CA PHE A 72 -2.40 -12.83 0.80
C PHE A 72 -2.78 -12.84 -0.70
N GLN A 73 -2.44 -13.92 -1.41
CA GLN A 73 -2.67 -14.05 -2.85
C GLN A 73 -4.15 -13.95 -3.25
N ARG A 74 -5.06 -14.34 -2.35
CA ARG A 74 -6.51 -14.32 -2.58
C ARG A 74 -7.20 -13.12 -1.95
N ALA A 75 -6.46 -12.26 -1.26
CA ALA A 75 -6.98 -11.12 -0.52
C ALA A 75 -8.16 -11.46 0.42
N VAL A 76 -8.10 -12.62 1.07
CA VAL A 76 -9.15 -13.04 2.02
C VAL A 76 -8.80 -12.58 3.44
N PRO A 77 -9.80 -12.10 4.22
CA PRO A 77 -9.56 -11.66 5.60
C PRO A 77 -9.25 -12.84 6.51
N ILE A 78 -8.45 -12.58 7.53
CA ILE A 78 -8.10 -13.49 8.62
C ILE A 78 -8.41 -12.85 9.98
N VAL A 79 -8.49 -13.68 11.02
CA VAL A 79 -8.53 -13.22 12.41
C VAL A 79 -7.10 -13.08 12.94
N TYR A 80 -6.75 -11.93 13.52
CA TYR A 80 -5.47 -11.77 14.18
C TYR A 80 -5.65 -11.71 15.70
N PHE A 81 -5.14 -12.71 16.40
CA PHE A 81 -5.12 -12.78 17.85
C PHE A 81 -3.81 -12.21 18.41
N VAL A 82 -3.89 -11.11 19.16
CA VAL A 82 -2.74 -10.52 19.86
C VAL A 82 -2.79 -10.96 21.32
N ALA A 83 -1.74 -11.60 21.82
CA ALA A 83 -1.64 -11.94 23.23
C ALA A 83 -1.29 -10.70 24.07
N GLU A 84 -2.22 -10.26 24.92
CA GLU A 84 -2.00 -9.15 25.86
C GLU A 84 -1.30 -9.62 27.14
N TYR A 85 -1.64 -10.84 27.57
CA TYR A 85 -1.08 -11.56 28.71
C TYR A 85 -1.16 -13.06 28.46
N SER A 86 -0.51 -13.86 29.31
CA SER A 86 -0.64 -15.33 29.26
C SER A 86 -2.12 -15.74 29.33
N GLY A 87 -2.60 -16.38 28.26
CA GLY A 87 -3.98 -16.87 28.14
C GLY A 87 -5.03 -15.83 27.74
N LEU A 88 -4.69 -14.53 27.65
CA LEU A 88 -5.60 -13.48 27.22
C LEU A 88 -5.22 -12.94 25.83
N TYR A 89 -6.17 -12.99 24.90
CA TYR A 89 -5.96 -12.58 23.51
C TYR A 89 -7.01 -11.56 23.07
N THR A 90 -6.57 -10.49 22.43
CA THR A 90 -7.41 -9.54 21.69
C THR A 90 -7.57 -10.03 20.25
N ALA A 91 -8.80 -10.12 19.74
CA ALA A 91 -9.07 -10.53 18.37
C ALA A 91 -9.33 -9.31 17.47
N HIS A 92 -8.49 -9.13 16.45
CA HIS A 92 -8.66 -8.09 15.43
C HIS A 92 -9.21 -8.71 14.14
N LEU A 93 -10.39 -8.25 13.74
CA LEU A 93 -11.10 -8.68 12.54
C LEU A 93 -11.85 -7.48 11.92
N PRO A 94 -11.79 -7.27 10.60
CA PRO A 94 -11.00 -8.04 9.63
C PRO A 94 -9.52 -7.62 9.66
N THR A 95 -8.61 -8.61 9.65
CA THR A 95 -7.18 -8.38 9.39
C THR A 95 -6.83 -8.96 8.03
N TYR A 96 -5.98 -8.27 7.26
CA TYR A 96 -5.52 -8.74 5.97
C TYR A 96 -4.03 -9.00 5.99
N VAL A 97 -3.58 -9.99 5.23
CA VAL A 97 -2.17 -10.13 4.85
C VAL A 97 -1.95 -9.33 3.58
N THR A 98 -0.97 -8.44 3.62
CA THR A 98 -0.86 -7.34 2.66
C THR A 98 0.50 -7.27 2.00
N GLY A 99 1.47 -7.97 2.56
CA GLY A 99 2.80 -8.10 2.02
C GLY A 99 3.36 -9.46 2.38
N ASP A 100 4.21 -9.95 1.49
CA ASP A 100 4.90 -11.22 1.66
C ASP A 100 6.37 -11.04 1.20
N ASP A 101 7.24 -10.75 2.15
CA ASP A 101 8.67 -10.56 1.92
C ASP A 101 9.43 -11.85 2.24
N THR A 102 9.69 -12.64 1.19
CA THR A 102 10.41 -13.92 1.30
C THR A 102 11.88 -13.74 1.68
N ALA A 103 12.49 -12.58 1.38
CA ALA A 103 13.89 -12.31 1.69
C ALA A 103 14.05 -11.97 3.18
N ALA A 104 13.18 -11.11 3.70
CA ALA A 104 13.09 -10.78 5.12
C ALA A 104 12.40 -11.87 5.95
N ARG A 105 11.72 -12.82 5.31
CA ARG A 105 10.90 -13.89 5.92
C ARG A 105 9.80 -13.33 6.83
N THR A 106 9.09 -12.34 6.31
CA THR A 106 8.01 -11.66 7.03
C THR A 106 6.80 -11.43 6.14
N PHE A 107 5.62 -11.56 6.74
CA PHE A 107 4.38 -11.05 6.21
C PHE A 107 4.11 -9.66 6.77
N THR A 108 3.35 -8.85 6.03
CA THR A 108 2.77 -7.60 6.54
C THR A 108 1.29 -7.84 6.79
N LEU A 109 0.81 -7.52 7.99
CA LEU A 109 -0.59 -7.57 8.36
C LEU A 109 -1.12 -6.14 8.53
N MET A 110 -2.36 -5.90 8.11
CA MET A 110 -3.05 -4.64 8.37
C MET A 110 -4.41 -4.91 8.99
N LYS A 111 -4.66 -4.25 10.11
CA LYS A 111 -5.97 -4.22 10.77
C LYS A 111 -6.84 -3.17 10.06
N ASP A 112 -8.11 -3.46 9.84
CA ASP A 112 -9.04 -2.38 9.53
C ASP A 112 -9.29 -1.53 10.79
N ALA A 113 -9.36 -0.22 10.65
CA ALA A 113 -9.54 0.73 11.75
C ALA A 113 -10.99 0.76 12.29
N THR A 114 -11.84 -0.17 11.84
CA THR A 114 -13.15 -0.39 12.44
C THR A 114 -13.03 -1.43 13.55
N ASP A 115 -12.38 -1.04 14.65
CA ASP A 115 -12.55 -1.70 15.95
C ASP A 115 -14.01 -1.53 16.40
N ALA A 116 -14.90 -2.34 15.86
CA ALA A 116 -16.28 -2.44 16.32
C ALA A 116 -16.91 -3.76 15.86
N ILE A 117 -16.54 -4.86 16.54
CA ILE A 117 -17.54 -5.91 16.79
C ILE A 117 -18.48 -5.32 17.86
N GLY A 118 -19.33 -4.41 17.42
CA GLY A 118 -20.15 -3.60 18.30
C GLY A 118 -21.38 -3.11 17.56
N GLU A 119 -22.17 -4.04 17.02
CA GLU A 119 -23.60 -3.86 16.74
C GLU A 119 -24.20 -5.21 16.31
N THR A 120 -24.65 -5.98 17.30
CA THR A 120 -25.60 -7.08 17.10
C THR A 120 -26.89 -6.50 16.50
N GLY A 121 -27.11 -6.70 15.19
CA GLY A 121 -28.33 -6.26 14.50
C GLY A 121 -28.20 -5.95 13.01
N ALA A 122 -26.99 -5.87 12.44
CA ALA A 122 -26.82 -5.62 11.01
C ALA A 122 -27.23 -6.84 10.15
N SER A 123 -28.03 -6.60 9.09
CA SER A 123 -28.38 -7.66 8.13
C SER A 123 -27.13 -8.19 7.42
N ALA A 124 -27.18 -9.45 6.96
CA ALA A 124 -26.05 -10.10 6.29
C ALA A 124 -25.52 -9.29 5.09
N GLU A 125 -26.40 -8.59 4.35
CA GLU A 125 -26.04 -7.73 3.23
C GLU A 125 -25.25 -6.49 3.65
N VAL A 126 -25.64 -5.83 4.75
CA VAL A 126 -24.93 -4.65 5.28
C VAL A 126 -23.55 -5.05 5.79
N VAL A 127 -23.44 -6.23 6.40
CA VAL A 127 -22.16 -6.80 6.86
C VAL A 127 -21.25 -7.14 5.67
N VAL A 128 -21.78 -7.72 4.60
CA VAL A 128 -21.02 -8.03 3.37
C VAL A 128 -20.58 -6.75 2.66
N ALA A 129 -21.45 -5.75 2.53
CA ALA A 129 -21.13 -4.46 1.91
C ALA A 129 -20.07 -3.67 2.72
N ARG A 130 -20.20 -3.62 4.05
CA ARG A 130 -19.18 -3.03 4.93
C ARG A 130 -17.85 -3.77 4.81
N ARG A 131 -17.86 -5.11 4.78
CA ARG A 131 -16.65 -5.92 4.57
C ARG A 131 -15.99 -5.65 3.21
N ALA A 132 -16.76 -5.54 2.13
CA ALA A 132 -16.23 -5.23 0.81
C ALA A 132 -15.63 -3.81 0.73
N TYR A 133 -16.29 -2.83 1.35
CA TYR A 133 -15.81 -1.45 1.44
C TYR A 133 -14.56 -1.31 2.31
N ALA A 134 -14.54 -1.97 3.47
CA ALA A 134 -13.38 -2.08 4.35
C ALA A 134 -12.19 -2.73 3.63
N THR A 135 -12.43 -3.86 2.96
CA THR A 135 -11.43 -4.55 2.12
C THR A 135 -10.87 -3.59 1.06
N ARG A 136 -11.74 -2.87 0.34
CA ARG A 136 -11.32 -1.91 -0.68
C ARG A 136 -10.52 -0.76 -0.10
N THR A 137 -10.92 -0.21 1.05
CA THR A 137 -10.24 0.91 1.72
C THR A 137 -8.87 0.50 2.26
N VAL A 138 -8.77 -0.69 2.86
CA VAL A 138 -7.51 -1.28 3.34
C VAL A 138 -6.59 -1.58 2.16
N LEU A 139 -7.07 -2.27 1.11
CA LEU A 139 -6.30 -2.52 -0.11
C LEU A 139 -5.86 -1.21 -0.78
N GLN A 140 -6.71 -0.19 -0.81
CA GLN A 140 -6.37 1.12 -1.37
C GLN A 140 -5.29 1.85 -0.53
N ARG A 141 -5.36 1.82 0.81
CA ARG A 141 -4.34 2.39 1.71
C ARG A 141 -3.02 1.63 1.69
N LEU A 142 -3.08 0.30 1.52
CA LEU A 142 -1.93 -0.56 1.30
C LEU A 142 -1.27 -0.26 -0.04
N HIS A 143 -2.06 -0.19 -1.10
CA HIS A 143 -1.59 0.22 -2.41
C HIS A 143 -0.95 1.61 -2.32
N GLN A 144 -1.49 2.57 -1.55
CA GLN A 144 -0.87 3.90 -1.36
C GLN A 144 0.45 3.91 -0.55
N ARG A 145 0.59 3.13 0.53
CA ARG A 145 1.84 3.06 1.30
C ARG A 145 2.94 2.24 0.61
N ASP A 146 2.55 1.16 -0.06
CA ASP A 146 3.45 0.45 -0.96
C ASP A 146 3.78 1.30 -2.18
N PHE A 147 2.83 2.08 -2.71
CA PHE A 147 3.02 2.95 -3.87
C PHE A 147 4.20 3.90 -3.69
N ARG A 148 4.29 4.58 -2.54
CA ARG A 148 5.46 5.41 -2.25
C ARG A 148 6.76 4.61 -2.37
N ARG A 149 6.83 3.46 -1.70
CA ARG A 149 8.02 2.61 -1.68
C ARG A 149 8.36 2.09 -3.08
N VAL A 150 7.37 1.58 -3.83
CA VAL A 150 7.58 0.95 -5.14
C VAL A 150 7.86 1.98 -6.23
N VAL A 151 7.23 3.15 -6.19
CA VAL A 151 7.50 4.28 -7.10
C VAL A 151 8.91 4.80 -6.84
N LEU A 152 9.26 5.15 -5.60
CA LEU A 152 10.61 5.63 -5.31
C LEU A 152 11.67 4.58 -5.66
N ALA A 153 11.42 3.29 -5.41
CA ALA A 153 12.33 2.23 -5.85
C ALA A 153 12.46 2.15 -7.38
N ALA A 154 11.36 2.30 -8.14
CA ALA A 154 11.38 2.32 -9.61
C ALA A 154 12.19 3.51 -10.16
N TYR A 155 12.09 4.67 -9.50
CA TYR A 155 12.90 5.85 -9.79
C TYR A 155 14.28 5.82 -9.12
N GLN A 156 14.66 4.77 -8.38
CA GLN A 156 15.94 4.62 -7.69
C GLN A 156 16.22 5.74 -6.66
N ASN A 157 15.20 6.11 -5.89
CA ASN A 157 15.25 7.13 -4.84
C ASN A 157 15.81 8.47 -5.35
N ARG A 158 15.38 8.90 -6.55
CA ARG A 158 15.61 10.25 -7.07
C ARG A 158 14.32 10.90 -7.53
N CYS A 159 14.31 12.24 -7.50
CA CYS A 159 13.35 13.01 -8.27
C CYS A 159 13.50 12.72 -9.77
N ALA A 160 12.39 12.51 -10.47
CA ALA A 160 12.33 12.29 -11.90
C ALA A 160 12.75 13.52 -12.70
N ILE A 161 12.64 14.72 -12.10
CA ILE A 161 12.94 16.00 -12.74
C ILE A 161 14.37 16.46 -12.38
N CYS A 162 14.59 16.95 -11.16
CA CYS A 162 15.90 17.50 -10.77
C CYS A 162 16.94 16.47 -10.33
N ARG A 163 16.62 15.17 -10.35
CA ARG A 163 17.53 14.08 -9.95
C ARG A 163 18.03 14.14 -8.50
N LEU A 164 17.45 14.96 -7.62
CA LEU A 164 17.74 15.00 -6.18
C LEU A 164 17.62 13.60 -5.56
N ARG A 165 18.66 13.13 -4.84
CA ARG A 165 18.76 11.78 -4.25
C ARG A 165 18.70 11.77 -2.72
N HIS A 166 17.74 12.49 -2.15
CA HIS A 166 17.54 12.50 -0.70
C HIS A 166 16.13 12.04 -0.36
N ALA A 167 15.97 10.75 -0.01
CA ALA A 167 14.68 10.07 0.10
C ALA A 167 13.66 10.78 1.03
N ARG A 168 14.12 11.46 2.09
CA ARG A 168 13.27 12.24 3.01
C ARG A 168 12.61 13.46 2.34
N LEU A 169 13.20 13.97 1.25
CA LEU A 169 12.70 15.09 0.45
C LEU A 169 11.96 14.63 -0.80
N LEU A 170 11.74 13.34 -0.98
CA LEU A 170 11.02 12.78 -2.11
C LEU A 170 9.61 12.35 -1.72
N ASP A 171 8.69 12.38 -2.67
CA ASP A 171 7.32 11.90 -2.64
C ASP A 171 7.04 10.99 -3.85
N ALA A 172 5.97 10.21 -3.75
CA ALA A 172 5.38 9.57 -4.91
C ALA A 172 4.11 10.35 -5.24
N ALA A 173 4.15 11.08 -6.35
CA ALA A 173 3.03 11.82 -6.88
C ALA A 173 2.19 10.89 -7.77
N HIS A 174 0.87 10.99 -7.66
CA HIS A 174 -0.02 10.33 -8.61
C HIS A 174 -0.10 11.16 -9.90
N ILE A 175 -0.16 10.50 -11.05
CA ILE A 175 -0.47 11.17 -12.32
C ILE A 175 -1.97 11.49 -12.35
N LEU A 176 -2.81 10.47 -12.24
CA LEU A 176 -4.24 10.61 -11.98
C LEU A 176 -4.50 10.46 -10.48
N SER A 177 -5.17 11.45 -9.89
CA SER A 177 -5.43 11.50 -8.44
C SER A 177 -6.11 10.24 -7.93
N ASP A 178 -5.91 9.92 -6.66
CA ASP A 178 -6.51 8.75 -6.00
C ASP A 178 -8.05 8.77 -5.97
N ARG A 179 -8.66 9.93 -6.18
CA ARG A 179 -10.12 10.12 -6.34
C ARG A 179 -10.61 9.78 -7.74
N HIS A 180 -9.72 9.70 -8.72
CA HIS A 180 -10.07 9.37 -10.10
C HIS A 180 -10.47 7.89 -10.22
N PRO A 181 -11.47 7.51 -11.04
CA PRO A 181 -11.85 6.11 -11.23
C PRO A 181 -10.71 5.20 -11.69
N ARG A 182 -9.73 5.77 -12.39
CA ARG A 182 -8.48 5.10 -12.84
C ARG A 182 -7.24 5.46 -12.00
N GLY A 183 -7.43 6.14 -10.86
CA GLY A 183 -6.39 6.62 -9.95
C GLY A 183 -5.78 5.55 -9.07
N GLU A 184 -5.56 4.35 -9.61
CA GLU A 184 -5.00 3.24 -8.85
C GLU A 184 -3.55 3.56 -8.44
N ALA A 185 -3.17 3.17 -7.22
CA ALA A 185 -1.84 3.41 -6.67
C ALA A 185 -0.83 2.37 -7.19
N ILE A 186 -0.59 2.39 -8.50
CA ILE A 186 0.34 1.52 -9.25
C ILE A 186 1.52 2.32 -9.79
N VAL A 187 2.67 1.67 -10.02
CA VAL A 187 3.92 2.36 -10.43
C VAL A 187 3.74 3.16 -11.73
N THR A 188 2.95 2.66 -12.68
CA THR A 188 2.68 3.33 -13.96
C THR A 188 1.77 4.57 -13.82
N ASN A 189 1.10 4.74 -12.68
CA ASN A 189 0.37 5.96 -12.30
C ASN A 189 1.19 6.82 -11.31
N GLY A 190 2.50 6.56 -11.16
CA GLY A 190 3.33 7.19 -10.15
C GLY A 190 4.58 7.89 -10.70
N LEU A 191 4.89 9.04 -10.12
CA LEU A 191 6.10 9.81 -10.37
C LEU A 191 6.90 9.96 -9.06
N GLY A 192 8.18 9.63 -9.08
CA GLY A 192 9.06 9.96 -7.95
C GLY A 192 9.50 11.41 -8.04
N LEU A 193 8.96 12.31 -7.22
CA LEU A 193 9.23 13.76 -7.29
C LEU A 193 9.81 14.27 -5.96
N CYS A 194 10.56 15.38 -5.97
CA CYS A 194 10.88 16.06 -4.72
C CYS A 194 9.67 16.88 -4.22
N LYS A 195 9.70 17.32 -2.95
CA LYS A 195 8.60 18.10 -2.35
C LYS A 195 8.17 19.30 -3.21
N ILE A 196 9.11 20.02 -3.81
CA ILE A 196 8.82 21.20 -4.63
C ILE A 196 8.15 20.81 -5.94
N HIS A 197 8.71 19.85 -6.68
CA HIS A 197 8.14 19.40 -7.95
C HIS A 197 6.79 18.71 -7.76
N HIS A 198 6.62 17.99 -6.66
CA HIS A 198 5.33 17.39 -6.31
C HIS A 198 4.27 18.47 -6.11
N SER A 199 4.53 19.45 -5.23
CA SER A 199 3.58 20.54 -4.98
C SER A 199 3.29 21.36 -6.24
N ALA A 200 4.31 21.64 -7.08
CA ALA A 200 4.12 22.36 -8.34
C ALA A 200 3.26 21.57 -9.35
N TYR A 201 3.42 20.25 -9.40
CA TYR A 201 2.62 19.38 -10.26
C TYR A 201 1.16 19.28 -9.80
N ASP A 202 0.92 19.20 -8.48
CA ASP A 202 -0.43 19.16 -7.91
C ASP A 202 -1.16 20.49 -8.07
N ALA A 203 -0.42 21.61 -8.02
CA ALA A 203 -0.95 22.96 -8.16
C ALA A 203 -1.14 23.42 -9.62
N ASP A 204 -0.93 22.52 -10.61
CA ASP A 204 -1.02 22.85 -12.03
C ASP A 204 -0.05 23.99 -12.46
N ILE A 205 1.05 24.19 -11.70
CA ILE A 205 2.18 25.08 -12.06
C ILE A 205 3.15 24.35 -13.00
N LEU A 206 3.29 23.04 -12.79
CA LEU A 206 4.15 22.16 -13.59
C LEU A 206 3.27 21.11 -14.28
N GLY A 207 3.42 20.98 -15.59
CA GLY A 207 2.79 19.96 -16.42
C GLY A 207 3.81 18.95 -16.96
N ILE A 208 3.37 17.74 -17.28
CA ILE A 208 4.19 16.73 -17.95
C ILE A 208 3.37 16.15 -19.09
N ASP A 209 3.85 16.25 -20.32
CA ASP A 209 3.16 15.77 -21.52
C ASP A 209 3.34 14.24 -21.74
N PRO A 210 2.62 13.64 -22.71
CA PRO A 210 2.72 12.19 -22.99
C PRO A 210 4.11 11.73 -23.42
N ASP A 211 4.93 12.63 -23.95
CA ASP A 211 6.32 12.39 -24.34
C ASP A 211 7.29 12.55 -23.15
N ALA A 212 6.74 12.72 -21.95
CA ALA A 212 7.44 12.91 -20.69
C ALA A 212 8.31 14.19 -20.64
N ARG A 213 7.91 15.23 -21.37
CA ARG A 213 8.52 16.56 -21.30
C ARG A 213 7.84 17.40 -20.22
N VAL A 214 8.66 18.13 -19.46
CA VAL A 214 8.22 19.03 -18.41
C VAL A 214 7.84 20.38 -19.02
N HIS A 215 6.69 20.89 -18.61
CA HIS A 215 6.17 22.22 -18.96
C HIS A 215 5.94 23.01 -17.68
N ILE A 216 6.12 24.33 -17.73
CA ILE A 216 5.88 25.24 -16.63
C ILE A 216 4.86 26.26 -17.10
N ARG A 217 3.92 26.63 -16.23
CA ARG A 217 2.90 27.60 -16.56
C ARG A 217 3.53 28.94 -16.94
N GLU A 218 2.96 29.58 -17.96
CA GLU A 218 3.60 30.69 -18.65
C GLU A 218 3.74 31.96 -17.78
N ASP A 219 2.82 32.20 -16.85
CA ASP A 219 2.92 33.28 -15.86
C ASP A 219 4.12 33.06 -14.92
N VAL A 220 4.34 31.82 -14.46
CA VAL A 220 5.47 31.44 -13.59
C VAL A 220 6.80 31.53 -14.33
N LEU A 221 6.83 31.32 -15.64
CA LEU A 221 8.03 31.53 -16.46
C LEU A 221 8.44 33.01 -16.59
N ARG A 222 7.49 33.93 -16.47
CA ARG A 222 7.73 35.38 -16.56
C ARG A 222 7.93 36.05 -15.21
N GLU A 223 7.64 35.34 -14.12
CA GLU A 223 7.80 35.83 -12.76
C GLU A 223 9.28 35.99 -12.40
N GLU A 224 9.63 37.15 -11.85
CA GLU A 224 10.95 37.41 -11.29
C GLU A 224 10.89 37.21 -9.76
N ASP A 225 11.52 36.14 -9.27
CA ASP A 225 11.63 35.81 -7.84
C ASP A 225 13.04 35.30 -7.50
N GLY A 226 13.21 34.68 -6.33
CA GLY A 226 14.46 34.13 -5.85
C GLY A 226 15.01 32.92 -6.63
N PRO A 227 16.23 32.48 -6.28
CA PRO A 227 16.98 31.45 -7.02
C PRO A 227 16.26 30.10 -7.08
N MET A 228 15.35 29.82 -6.16
CA MET A 228 14.56 28.58 -6.16
C MET A 228 13.52 28.56 -7.28
N LEU A 229 12.93 29.70 -7.65
CA LEU A 229 12.00 29.77 -8.77
C LEU A 229 12.76 29.54 -10.08
N LEU A 230 13.88 30.26 -10.25
CA LEU A 230 14.72 30.18 -11.44
C LEU A 230 15.27 28.77 -11.67
N HIS A 231 16.10 28.28 -10.74
CA HIS A 231 16.79 27.00 -10.90
C HIS A 231 15.92 25.78 -10.59
N GLY A 232 14.90 25.95 -9.74
CA GLY A 232 14.04 24.86 -9.30
C GLY A 232 12.87 24.59 -10.25
N LEU A 233 12.38 25.60 -10.96
CA LEU A 233 11.19 25.50 -11.82
C LEU A 233 11.41 26.07 -13.23
N GLN A 234 11.91 27.29 -13.40
CA GLN A 234 11.97 27.89 -14.74
C GLN A 234 12.97 27.18 -15.68
N GLU A 235 14.18 26.90 -15.20
CA GLU A 235 15.25 26.27 -16.00
C GLU A 235 14.96 24.80 -16.37
N ILE A 236 14.02 24.14 -15.70
CA ILE A 236 13.65 22.75 -16.01
C ILE A 236 12.58 22.65 -17.11
N ALA A 237 12.03 23.78 -17.56
CA ALA A 237 11.07 23.81 -18.66
C ALA A 237 11.67 23.18 -19.93
N GLY A 238 10.90 22.31 -20.58
CA GLY A 238 11.31 21.58 -21.77
C GLY A 238 12.22 20.38 -21.52
N SER A 239 12.67 20.13 -20.29
CA SER A 239 13.48 18.95 -19.93
C SER A 239 12.66 17.65 -19.99
N LEU A 240 13.32 16.52 -20.18
CA LEU A 240 12.69 15.20 -20.15
C LEU A 240 12.77 14.57 -18.76
N LEU A 241 11.71 13.89 -18.35
CA LEU A 241 11.71 13.08 -17.14
C LEU A 241 12.78 11.99 -17.19
N SER A 242 13.45 11.77 -16.05
CA SER A 242 14.22 10.56 -15.80
C SER A 242 13.28 9.38 -15.56
N LEU A 243 13.06 8.58 -16.60
CA LEU A 243 12.16 7.43 -16.55
C LEU A 243 12.76 6.22 -15.78
N PRO A 244 11.91 5.35 -15.21
CA PRO A 244 12.34 4.06 -14.67
C PRO A 244 13.08 3.20 -15.69
N ARG A 245 14.07 2.42 -15.22
CA ARG A 245 14.89 1.55 -16.08
C ARG A 245 14.07 0.46 -16.79
N ARG A 246 13.06 -0.07 -16.11
CA ARG A 246 12.18 -1.12 -16.66
C ARG A 246 11.03 -0.48 -17.43
N PRO A 247 10.83 -0.81 -18.72
CA PRO A 247 9.73 -0.28 -19.52
C PRO A 247 8.36 -0.47 -18.87
N GLU A 248 8.09 -1.65 -18.29
CA GLU A 248 6.79 -1.95 -17.65
C GLU A 248 6.48 -1.09 -16.42
N ARG A 249 7.46 -0.33 -15.91
CA ARG A 249 7.32 0.55 -14.75
C ARG A 249 7.31 2.03 -15.13
N ARG A 250 7.35 2.35 -16.43
CA ARG A 250 7.30 3.75 -16.89
C ARG A 250 5.90 4.33 -16.69
N PRO A 251 5.79 5.66 -16.51
CA PRO A 251 4.49 6.32 -16.42
C PRO A 251 3.67 6.03 -17.67
N ASN A 252 2.37 5.81 -17.49
CA ASN A 252 1.43 5.55 -18.58
C ASN A 252 1.22 6.83 -19.41
N PRO A 253 1.54 6.83 -20.72
CA PRO A 253 1.35 8.01 -21.58
C PRO A 253 -0.09 8.53 -21.61
N ASP A 254 -1.09 7.65 -21.54
CA ASP A 254 -2.50 8.05 -21.56
C ASP A 254 -2.88 8.81 -20.28
N PHE A 255 -2.27 8.44 -19.15
CA PHE A 255 -2.50 9.12 -17.87
C PHE A 255 -1.82 10.48 -17.86
N LEU A 256 -0.61 10.56 -18.44
CA LEU A 256 0.08 11.84 -18.64
C LEU A 256 -0.72 12.77 -19.55
N ALA A 257 -1.26 12.25 -20.67
CA ALA A 257 -2.11 13.02 -21.59
C ALA A 257 -3.30 13.65 -20.87
N GLU A 258 -4.10 12.84 -20.17
CA GLU A 258 -5.28 13.32 -19.47
C GLU A 258 -4.93 14.34 -18.38
N ARG A 259 -3.86 14.10 -17.61
CA ARG A 259 -3.41 15.03 -16.57
C ARG A 259 -2.88 16.33 -17.18
N PHE A 260 -2.22 16.25 -18.34
CA PHE A 260 -1.66 17.39 -19.07
C PHE A 260 -2.74 18.26 -19.72
N ASP A 261 -3.85 17.67 -20.18
CA ASP A 261 -5.00 18.43 -20.67
C ASP A 261 -5.56 19.34 -19.58
N ARG A 262 -5.64 18.84 -18.33
CA ARG A 262 -6.04 19.66 -17.18
C ARG A 262 -5.05 20.79 -16.89
N PHE A 263 -3.74 20.54 -17.00
CA PHE A 263 -2.73 21.58 -16.83
C PHE A 263 -2.85 22.65 -17.93
N SER A 264 -3.09 22.24 -19.18
CA SER A 264 -3.21 23.14 -20.32
C SER A 264 -4.49 24.00 -20.29
N ALA A 265 -5.48 23.59 -19.50
CA ALA A 265 -6.73 24.32 -19.29
C ALA A 265 -6.70 25.27 -18.07
N ALA A 266 -5.64 25.22 -17.26
CA ALA A 266 -5.47 26.02 -16.04
C ALA A 266 -4.75 27.35 -16.30
#